data_AF-A0A7V8PKV5-F1
#
_entry.id   AF-A0A7V8PKV5-F1
#
_cell.length_a   1.000
_cell.length_b   1.000
_cell.length_c   1.000
_cell.angle_alpha   90.00
_cell.angle_beta   90.00
_cell.angle_gamma   90.00
#
_symmetry.space_group_name_H-M   'P 1'
#
loop_
_entity.id
_entity.type
_entity.pdbx_description
1 polymer ?
#
loop_
_entity_poly.entity_id
_entity_poly.type
_entity_poly.pdbx_seq_one_letter_code
_entity_poly.pdbx_strand_id
1 'polypeptide(L)'
;MEPITNESQCIENIEKFNDEILSSTDHKLYEYLPYFRAWYAYKSRDGWLLAPSKYVGYAGMDRDKYIQHLDSLDGRTSESNLSRFSVAAEGKEKELLMGKVAELLSSFGKLPNKLLRVSVMRNSSVADEENSTIDAIVTMINSLPPYMSQAIKKRLR
;
A
#
# COMPACT_ATOMS: atom_id res chain seq x y z
N MET A 1 -10.77 12.11 -14.92
CA MET A 1 -10.16 10.80 -14.64
C MET A 1 -11.18 9.96 -13.90
N GLU A 2 -11.36 8.70 -14.29
CA GLU A 2 -12.31 7.80 -13.63
C GLU A 2 -11.74 7.27 -12.30
N PRO A 3 -12.54 7.22 -11.22
CA PRO A 3 -12.12 6.57 -9.98
C PRO A 3 -11.85 5.08 -10.18
N ILE A 4 -10.93 4.52 -9.39
CA ILE A 4 -10.73 3.06 -9.34
C ILE A 4 -12.01 2.32 -8.93
N THR A 5 -12.12 1.05 -9.30
CA THR A 5 -13.32 0.23 -9.05
C THR A 5 -13.04 -1.03 -8.23
N ASN A 6 -11.78 -1.41 -8.10
CA ASN A 6 -11.35 -2.62 -7.39
C ASN A 6 -10.00 -2.40 -6.69
N GLU A 7 -9.66 -3.33 -5.81
CA GLU A 7 -8.44 -3.31 -4.98
C GLU A 7 -7.17 -3.45 -5.82
N SER A 8 -7.17 -4.30 -6.87
CA SER A 8 -6.01 -4.49 -7.73
C SER A 8 -5.53 -3.19 -8.35
N GLN A 9 -6.44 -2.32 -8.79
CA GLN A 9 -6.11 -0.99 -9.29
C GLN A 9 -5.46 -0.08 -8.23
N CYS A 10 -5.82 -0.23 -6.94
CA CYS A 10 -5.11 0.48 -5.86
C CYS A 10 -3.64 0.03 -5.82
N ILE A 11 -3.44 -1.28 -5.79
CA ILE A 11 -2.12 -1.90 -5.60
C ILE A 11 -1.22 -1.57 -6.79
N GLU A 12 -1.73 -1.75 -8.01
CA GLU A 12 -1.04 -1.38 -9.26
C GLU A 12 -0.59 0.08 -9.25
N ASN A 13 -1.46 1.01 -8.83
CA ASN A 13 -1.11 2.43 -8.76
C ASN A 13 -0.05 2.72 -7.68
N ILE A 14 -0.08 2.00 -6.55
CA ILE A 14 0.93 2.15 -5.47
C ILE A 14 2.28 1.63 -5.97
N GLU A 15 2.32 0.45 -6.56
CA GLU A 15 3.55 -0.15 -7.12
C GLU A 15 4.15 0.78 -8.18
N LYS A 16 3.32 1.20 -9.13
CA LYS A 16 3.72 2.10 -10.21
C LYS A 16 4.24 3.44 -9.70
N PHE A 17 3.64 4.02 -8.67
CA PHE A 17 4.17 5.23 -8.05
C PHE A 17 5.59 5.01 -7.49
N ASN A 18 5.84 3.88 -6.83
CA ASN A 18 7.13 3.58 -6.22
C ASN A 18 8.20 3.30 -7.28
N ASP A 19 7.85 2.65 -8.39
CA ASP A 19 8.74 2.46 -9.53
C ASP A 19 9.09 3.80 -10.21
N GLU A 20 8.08 4.62 -10.48
CA GLU A 20 8.24 5.86 -11.22
C GLU A 20 8.96 6.94 -10.42
N ILE A 21 8.69 7.05 -9.12
CA ILE A 21 9.27 8.09 -8.27
C ILE A 21 10.76 7.86 -7.97
N LEU A 22 11.25 6.62 -8.11
CA LEU A 22 12.67 6.30 -7.96
C LEU A 22 13.42 6.37 -9.29
N SER A 23 12.71 6.36 -10.43
CA SER A 23 13.32 6.27 -11.76
C SER A 23 13.99 7.57 -12.26
N SER A 24 13.52 8.76 -11.85
CA SER A 24 14.08 10.04 -12.32
C SER A 24 13.59 11.21 -11.48
N THR A 25 14.48 11.99 -10.87
CA THR A 25 14.12 13.14 -10.01
C THR A 25 13.70 14.42 -10.76
N ASP A 26 13.74 14.45 -12.09
CA ASP A 26 13.51 15.66 -12.90
C ASP A 26 12.03 15.85 -13.32
N HIS A 27 11.10 15.11 -12.71
CA HIS A 27 9.69 15.18 -13.05
C HIS A 27 8.92 16.21 -12.19
N LYS A 28 7.92 16.91 -12.75
CA LYS A 28 7.15 17.92 -11.99
C LYS A 28 6.43 17.37 -10.75
N LEU A 29 6.16 16.06 -10.71
CA LEU A 29 5.55 15.39 -9.56
C LEU A 29 6.33 15.62 -8.25
N TYR A 30 7.66 15.73 -8.30
CA TYR A 30 8.49 15.93 -7.10
C TYR A 30 8.20 17.24 -6.37
N GLU A 31 7.78 18.27 -7.10
CA GLU A 31 7.39 19.55 -6.51
C GLU A 31 6.13 19.40 -5.65
N TYR A 32 5.28 18.42 -5.95
CA TYR A 32 4.01 18.23 -5.28
C TYR A 32 4.07 17.30 -4.06
N LEU A 33 5.15 16.55 -3.90
CA LEU A 33 5.32 15.60 -2.81
C LEU A 33 5.07 16.17 -1.40
N PRO A 34 5.54 17.38 -1.05
CA PRO A 34 5.28 17.97 0.27
C PRO A 34 3.80 18.34 0.53
N TYR A 35 2.99 18.45 -0.52
CA TYR A 35 1.58 18.86 -0.39
C TYR A 35 0.63 17.68 -0.14
N PHE A 36 1.11 16.45 -0.33
CA PHE A 36 0.30 15.26 -0.10
C PHE A 36 0.02 15.04 1.38
N ARG A 37 -1.27 15.07 1.73
CA ARG A 37 -1.76 14.88 3.11
C ARG A 37 -2.18 13.44 3.38
N ALA A 38 -2.88 12.81 2.45
CA ALA A 38 -3.33 11.43 2.59
C ALA A 38 -2.42 10.51 1.80
N TRP A 39 -1.81 9.55 2.49
CA TRP A 39 -0.97 8.52 1.93
C TRP A 39 -1.58 7.15 2.18
N TYR A 40 -1.33 6.22 1.27
CA TYR A 40 -1.79 4.86 1.35
C TYR A 40 -0.59 3.92 1.29
N ALA A 41 -0.57 2.97 2.22
CA ALA A 41 0.47 1.99 2.38
C ALA A 41 -0.03 0.62 1.89
N TYR A 42 0.85 -0.10 1.22
CA TYR A 42 0.63 -1.49 0.83
C TYR A 42 1.83 -2.33 1.27
N LYS A 43 1.57 -3.46 1.93
CA LYS A 43 2.61 -4.40 2.33
C LYS A 43 2.86 -5.36 1.16
N SER A 44 3.96 -5.14 0.43
CA SER A 44 4.48 -6.09 -0.54
C SER A 44 5.40 -7.10 0.14
N ARG A 45 5.87 -8.09 -0.63
CA ARG A 45 6.87 -9.07 -0.18
C ARG A 45 8.19 -8.42 0.22
N ASP A 46 8.57 -7.34 -0.45
CA ASP A 46 9.86 -6.66 -0.26
C ASP A 46 9.80 -5.52 0.76
N GLY A 47 8.60 -5.09 1.17
CA GLY A 47 8.48 -4.00 2.13
C GLY A 47 7.15 -3.28 2.12
N TRP A 48 7.17 -2.07 2.65
CA TRP A 48 6.03 -1.17 2.61
C TRP A 48 6.19 -0.24 1.41
N LEU A 49 5.21 -0.26 0.51
CA LEU A 49 5.07 0.68 -0.59
C LEU A 49 4.10 1.80 -0.20
N LEU A 50 4.36 3.01 -0.68
CA LEU A 50 3.64 4.22 -0.27
C LEU A 50 3.26 5.05 -1.49
N ALA A 51 2.02 5.54 -1.55
CA ALA A 51 1.61 6.49 -2.59
C ALA A 51 0.51 7.45 -2.09
N PRO A 52 0.41 8.67 -2.66
CA PRO A 52 -0.56 9.67 -2.24
C PRO A 52 -1.97 9.43 -2.80
N SER A 53 -3.00 9.87 -2.07
CA SER A 53 -4.42 9.57 -2.36
C SER A 53 -4.85 9.80 -3.80
N LYS A 54 -4.53 10.97 -4.36
CA LYS A 54 -4.89 11.33 -5.74
C LYS A 54 -4.20 10.45 -6.76
N TYR A 55 -3.04 9.88 -6.45
CA TYR A 55 -2.34 8.98 -7.36
C TYR A 55 -2.96 7.59 -7.34
N VAL A 56 -3.35 7.13 -6.15
CA VAL A 56 -3.93 5.79 -5.97
C VAL A 56 -5.40 5.74 -6.42
N GLY A 57 -6.15 6.82 -6.23
CA GLY A 57 -7.62 6.82 -6.31
C GLY A 57 -8.23 6.85 -7.72
N TYR A 58 -7.44 6.92 -8.78
CA TYR A 58 -7.93 6.99 -10.16
C TYR A 58 -7.35 5.88 -11.05
N ALA A 59 -8.17 5.33 -11.93
CA ALA A 59 -7.79 4.20 -12.77
C ALA A 59 -6.71 4.59 -13.78
N GLY A 60 -5.70 3.71 -13.94
CA GLY A 60 -4.64 3.86 -14.94
C GLY A 60 -3.74 5.09 -14.72
N MET A 61 -3.49 5.47 -13.47
CA MET A 61 -2.63 6.61 -13.13
C MET A 61 -1.17 6.35 -13.52
N ASP A 62 -0.46 7.41 -13.88
CA ASP A 62 1.00 7.52 -13.98
C ASP A 62 1.39 8.96 -13.63
N ARG A 63 2.70 9.22 -13.48
CA ARG A 63 3.21 10.55 -13.15
C ARG A 63 2.82 11.61 -14.18
N ASP A 64 2.79 11.25 -15.46
CA ASP A 64 2.49 12.19 -16.55
C ASP A 64 1.01 12.60 -16.52
N LYS A 65 0.10 11.63 -16.40
CA LYS A 65 -1.34 11.86 -16.22
C LYS A 65 -1.64 12.62 -14.95
N TYR A 66 -0.91 12.35 -13.87
CA TYR A 66 -1.08 13.08 -12.62
C TYR A 66 -0.87 14.58 -12.84
N ILE A 67 0.20 14.96 -13.55
CA ILE A 67 0.48 16.37 -13.87
C ILE A 67 -0.52 16.93 -14.87
N GLN A 68 -0.86 16.17 -15.92
CA GLN A 68 -1.84 16.58 -16.93
C GLN A 68 -3.21 16.88 -16.33
N HIS A 69 -3.61 16.12 -15.31
CA HIS A 69 -4.93 16.23 -14.70
C HIS A 69 -4.95 16.95 -13.35
N LEU A 70 -3.82 17.49 -12.89
CA LEU A 70 -3.61 18.01 -11.53
C LEU A 70 -4.79 18.86 -10.99
N ASP A 71 -5.30 19.78 -11.82
CA ASP A 71 -6.38 20.71 -11.46
C ASP A 71 -7.76 20.05 -11.40
N SER A 72 -7.93 18.92 -12.09
CA SER A 72 -9.18 18.14 -12.14
C SER A 72 -9.22 16.99 -11.12
N LEU A 73 -8.09 16.64 -10.51
CA LEU A 73 -8.03 15.57 -9.49
C LEU A 73 -8.54 16.11 -8.15
N ASP A 74 -9.59 15.48 -7.62
CA ASP A 74 -10.15 15.81 -6.31
C ASP A 74 -9.68 14.81 -5.23
N GLY A 75 -9.09 15.35 -4.17
CA GLY A 75 -8.69 14.59 -3.00
C GLY A 75 -9.89 13.98 -2.27
N ARG A 76 -11.05 14.65 -2.26
CA ARG A 76 -12.25 14.16 -1.59
C ARG A 76 -12.83 12.95 -2.30
N THR A 77 -12.92 13.00 -3.63
CA THR A 77 -13.38 11.86 -4.44
C THR A 77 -12.46 10.66 -4.30
N SER A 78 -11.14 10.87 -4.42
CA SER A 78 -10.17 9.78 -4.28
C SER A 78 -10.19 9.16 -2.88
N GLU A 79 -10.14 9.96 -1.81
CA GLU A 79 -10.15 9.45 -0.43
C GLU A 79 -11.47 8.73 -0.10
N SER A 80 -12.62 9.27 -0.54
CA SER A 80 -13.92 8.63 -0.37
C SER A 80 -13.96 7.24 -1.02
N ASN A 81 -13.49 7.14 -2.26
CA ASN A 81 -13.46 5.86 -2.96
C ASN A 81 -12.46 4.86 -2.35
N LEU A 82 -11.27 5.33 -1.96
CA LEU A 82 -10.23 4.51 -1.35
C LEU A 82 -10.60 3.97 0.04
N SER A 83 -11.53 4.62 0.75
CA SER A 83 -12.03 4.13 2.05
C SER A 83 -12.67 2.73 1.96
N ARG A 84 -13.12 2.31 0.78
CA ARG A 84 -13.66 0.97 0.52
C ARG A 84 -12.60 -0.13 0.60
N PHE A 85 -11.34 0.23 0.33
CA PHE A 85 -10.23 -0.70 0.16
C PHE A 85 -9.16 -0.55 1.26
N SER A 86 -9.36 0.36 2.22
CA SER A 86 -8.33 0.73 3.18
C SER A 86 -8.88 0.94 4.59
N VAL A 87 -7.97 0.94 5.55
CA VAL A 87 -8.25 1.28 6.96
C VAL A 87 -7.21 2.30 7.41
N ALA A 88 -7.60 3.27 8.24
CA ALA A 88 -6.65 4.21 8.82
C ALA A 88 -5.62 3.46 9.69
N ALA A 89 -4.34 3.80 9.54
CA ALA A 89 -3.29 3.24 10.40
C ALA A 89 -3.41 3.81 11.82
N GLU A 90 -3.17 2.98 12.82
CA GLU A 90 -3.27 3.35 14.24
C GLU A 90 -2.04 2.94 15.06
N GLY A 91 -1.87 3.55 16.24
CA GLY A 91 -0.79 3.23 17.18
C GLY A 91 0.60 3.18 16.55
N LYS A 92 1.34 2.09 16.81
CA LYS A 92 2.71 1.90 16.32
C LYS A 92 2.80 1.75 14.80
N GLU A 93 1.76 1.21 14.15
CA GLU A 93 1.74 1.07 12.69
C GLU A 93 1.70 2.45 12.03
N LYS A 94 0.87 3.36 12.56
CA LYS A 94 0.82 4.75 12.11
C LYS A 94 2.19 5.42 12.22
N GLU A 95 2.85 5.32 13.38
CA GLU A 95 4.17 5.92 13.61
C GLU A 95 5.21 5.38 12.63
N LEU A 96 5.24 4.06 12.44
CA LEU A 96 6.11 3.39 11.47
C LEU A 96 5.89 3.92 10.06
N LEU A 97 4.64 3.94 9.59
CA LEU A 97 4.31 4.32 8.21
C LEU A 97 4.53 5.81 7.97
N MET A 98 4.23 6.67 8.94
CA MET A 98 4.57 8.10 8.85
C MET A 98 6.08 8.32 8.79
N GLY A 99 6.86 7.54 9.55
CA GLY A 99 8.33 7.53 9.45
C GLY A 99 8.82 7.14 8.05
N LYS A 100 8.20 6.12 7.45
CA LYS A 100 8.53 5.70 6.07
C LYS A 100 8.18 6.74 5.00
N VAL A 101 7.05 7.43 5.15
CA VAL A 101 6.72 8.56 4.26
C VAL A 101 7.77 9.67 4.41
N ALA A 102 8.20 9.98 5.63
CA ALA A 102 9.25 10.97 5.88
C ALA A 102 10.60 10.55 5.27
N GLU A 103 10.98 9.28 5.41
CA GLU A 103 12.19 8.70 4.80
C GLU A 103 12.17 8.83 3.27
N LEU A 104 11.05 8.43 2.65
CA LEU A 104 10.84 8.55 1.19
C LEU A 104 11.00 10.01 0.74
N LEU A 105 10.33 10.94 1.41
CA LEU A 105 10.38 12.36 1.06
C LEU A 105 11.77 12.98 1.26
N SER A 106 12.47 12.55 2.31
CA SER A 106 13.83 13.00 2.62
C SER A 106 14.81 12.64 1.51
N SER A 107 14.62 11.50 0.84
CA SER A 107 15.44 11.11 -0.33
C SER A 107 15.38 12.13 -1.48
N PHE A 108 14.34 12.96 -1.53
CA PHE A 108 14.15 14.05 -2.49
C PHE A 108 14.38 15.44 -1.88
N GLY A 109 14.96 15.52 -0.67
CA GLY A 109 15.16 16.77 0.06
C GLY A 109 13.84 17.46 0.48
N LYS A 110 12.77 16.69 0.64
CA LYS A 110 11.43 17.18 1.00
C LYS A 110 11.03 16.76 2.41
N LEU A 111 10.07 17.51 2.97
CA LEU A 111 9.45 17.18 4.26
C LEU A 111 7.98 16.80 4.07
N PRO A 112 7.44 15.88 4.90
CA PRO A 112 6.02 15.55 4.89
C PRO A 112 5.15 16.75 5.27
N ASN A 113 3.93 16.72 4.76
CA ASN A 113 2.92 17.68 5.16
C ASN A 113 2.61 17.57 6.67
N LYS A 114 2.40 18.71 7.35
CA LYS A 114 2.02 18.71 8.78
C LYS A 114 0.72 17.96 9.06
N LEU A 115 -0.17 17.85 8.08
CA LEU A 115 -1.45 17.14 8.16
C LEU A 115 -1.38 15.72 7.56
N LEU A 116 -0.17 15.13 7.53
CA LEU A 116 0.05 13.78 7.05
C LEU A 116 -0.83 12.77 7.81
N ARG A 117 -1.55 11.95 7.06
CA ARG A 117 -2.28 10.76 7.51
C ARG A 117 -1.94 9.61 6.59
N VAL A 118 -1.91 8.40 7.16
CA VAL A 118 -1.64 7.17 6.42
C VAL A 118 -2.74 6.16 6.66
N SER A 119 -3.20 5.53 5.59
CA SER A 119 -4.11 4.38 5.62
C SER A 119 -3.41 3.16 5.02
N VAL A 120 -3.78 1.97 5.46
CA VAL A 120 -3.27 0.70 4.96
C VAL A 120 -4.29 0.09 4.01
N MET A 121 -3.84 -0.30 2.82
CA MET A 121 -4.65 -1.09 1.89
C MET A 121 -4.88 -2.48 2.48
N ARG A 122 -6.14 -2.90 2.50
CA ARG A 122 -6.48 -4.30 2.73
C ARG A 122 -5.90 -5.06 1.55
N ASN A 123 -5.12 -6.09 1.82
CA ASN A 123 -4.62 -6.99 0.80
C ASN A 123 -5.40 -8.30 0.91
N SER A 124 -6.51 -8.40 0.19
CA SER A 124 -7.31 -9.63 0.17
C SER A 124 -6.49 -10.78 -0.42
N SER A 125 -5.68 -10.51 -1.45
CA SER A 125 -4.88 -11.55 -2.13
C SER A 125 -3.77 -12.16 -1.26
N VAL A 126 -3.02 -11.36 -0.47
CA VAL A 126 -2.01 -11.92 0.46
C VAL A 126 -2.68 -12.61 1.63
N ALA A 127 -3.78 -12.07 2.15
CA ALA A 127 -4.55 -12.80 3.16
C ALA A 127 -5.05 -14.15 2.61
N ASP A 128 -5.49 -14.20 1.36
CA ASP A 128 -5.94 -15.43 0.69
C ASP A 128 -4.76 -16.39 0.40
N GLU A 129 -3.59 -15.89 -0.02
CA GLU A 129 -2.36 -16.68 -0.20
C GLU A 129 -1.83 -17.25 1.13
N GLU A 130 -1.80 -16.44 2.19
CA GLU A 130 -1.39 -16.85 3.54
C GLU A 130 -2.36 -17.88 4.11
N ASN A 131 -3.67 -17.64 3.98
CA ASN A 131 -4.70 -18.60 4.40
C ASN A 131 -4.62 -19.90 3.59
N SER A 132 -4.42 -19.83 2.27
CA SER A 132 -4.23 -21.01 1.43
C SER A 132 -2.98 -21.80 1.84
N THR A 133 -1.89 -21.12 2.19
CA THR A 133 -0.66 -21.75 2.68
C THR A 133 -0.88 -22.43 4.03
N ILE A 134 -1.57 -21.76 4.96
CA ILE A 134 -1.95 -22.33 6.26
C ILE A 134 -2.83 -23.57 6.05
N ASP A 135 -3.83 -23.49 5.18
CA ASP A 135 -4.74 -24.60 4.85
C ASP A 135 -3.99 -25.79 4.26
N ALA A 136 -2.99 -25.54 3.40
CA ALA A 136 -2.13 -26.58 2.86
C ALA A 136 -1.29 -27.26 3.96
N ILE A 137 -0.71 -26.48 4.88
CA ILE A 137 0.05 -26.99 6.03
C ILE A 137 -0.85 -27.82 6.94
N VAL A 138 -2.04 -27.33 7.27
CA VAL A 138 -3.03 -28.03 8.10
C VAL A 138 -3.46 -29.33 7.43
N THR A 139 -3.74 -29.30 6.12
CA THR A 139 -4.10 -30.48 5.33
C THR A 139 -2.98 -31.51 5.36
N MET A 140 -1.73 -31.09 5.17
CA MET A 140 -0.57 -31.97 5.25
C MET A 140 -0.45 -32.59 6.63
N ILE A 141 -0.52 -31.81 7.72
CA ILE A 141 -0.46 -32.31 9.10
C ILE A 141 -1.57 -33.33 9.38
N ASN A 142 -2.78 -33.09 8.88
CA ASN A 142 -3.93 -33.98 9.08
C ASN A 142 -3.82 -35.27 8.25
N SER A 143 -3.10 -35.26 7.12
CA SER A 143 -2.86 -36.45 6.30
C SER A 143 -1.77 -37.37 6.85
N LEU A 144 -0.96 -36.90 7.81
CA LEU A 144 0.12 -37.67 8.40
C LEU A 144 -0.38 -38.72 9.41
N PRO A 145 0.36 -39.84 9.58
CA PRO A 145 0.09 -40.80 10.64
C PRO A 145 0.08 -40.15 12.04
N PRO A 146 -0.73 -40.66 12.99
CA PRO A 146 -0.93 -40.04 14.30
C PRO A 146 0.37 -39.75 15.09
N TYR A 147 1.39 -40.61 14.95
CA TYR A 147 2.66 -40.42 15.65
C TYR A 147 3.49 -39.25 15.07
N MET A 148 3.42 -39.00 13.76
CA MET A 148 4.09 -37.86 13.12
C MET A 148 3.37 -36.54 13.44
N SER A 149 2.04 -36.53 13.36
CA SER A 149 1.28 -35.32 13.69
C SER A 149 1.41 -34.94 15.17
N GLN A 150 1.47 -35.91 16.09
CA GLN A 150 1.77 -35.65 17.50
C GLN A 150 3.19 -35.12 17.72
N ALA A 151 4.19 -35.66 17.03
CA ALA A 151 5.57 -35.17 17.12
C ALA A 151 5.71 -33.72 16.61
N ILE A 152 5.01 -33.38 15.51
CA ILE A 152 4.97 -32.01 14.98
C ILE A 152 4.26 -31.08 15.98
N LYS A 153 3.07 -31.45 16.47
CA LYS A 153 2.33 -30.65 17.46
C LYS A 153 3.13 -30.39 18.75
N LYS A 154 3.98 -31.33 19.15
CA LYS A 154 4.87 -31.17 20.32
C LYS A 154 6.02 -30.19 20.08
N ARG A 155 6.49 -30.04 18.83
CA ARG A 155 7.57 -29.10 18.44
C ARG A 155 7.06 -27.68 18.18
N LEU A 156 5.78 -27.53 17.87
CA LEU A 156 5.12 -26.24 17.64
C LEU A 156 4.56 -25.60 18.93
N ARG A 157 4.71 -26.27 20.08
CA ARG A 157 4.26 -25.81 21.39
C ARG A 157 5.34 -25.07 22.14
#